data_AF-A0A7S4HKL4-F1
#
_entry.id   AF-A0A7S4HKL4-F1
#
_cell.length_a   1.000
_cell.length_b   1.000
_cell.length_c   1.000
_cell.angle_alpha   90.00
_cell.angle_beta   90.00
_cell.angle_gamma   90.00
#
_symmetry.space_group_name_H-M   'P 1'
#
loop_
_entity.id
_entity.type
_entity.pdbx_description
1 polymer ?
#
loop_
_entity_poly.entity_id
_entity_poly.type
_entity_poly.pdbx_seq_one_letter_code
_entity_poly.pdbx_strand_id
1 'polypeptide(L)'
;KKHRRAGGGGGGGGGGGSSAASAQVSQNNAASAQPSLTLREWIQIERAGLAWVLSCALLGGLLGLGMGTGHLTGATPWFGGLRGMPRAPPAPWRVSLGRRIRASVPYEVMTLRRAPWDPLSTALHGSGRNTIVARLWRRLFGSGKRRGLGRGGGGYDYDSDEALRFAVLRESINRAPGGWIHPDLGPLIPAPCGAARGIGMVRNDYMMCRYCENATNPMPGPKFDDNGYLSRSNPTPSSKFDPILIRVPLSVQLTRYTALDALKPLVPQDVQRRVPLEELDDAALLMLHLAYERSRGRDSPHHAYVMSLPEDPPCGYSASHRAEAMDAITSFGVELGMDVNGWPAELIKASDYADRIADGLSRDYGAFIINGNLAGGPANSFDALKWALCQVASRAMAGSSKHGNLRLIPMLDMVNHDQSAAAFFEINPDVEVTQEDLPVLESEKSGDFILQSTRHARRKPLKLGQELLANYNVPGYSPLDWFLNMGFVPLERRGRWVKVDGALPKTRADQRSTASSAGTMATEVGLGGAVRVDTPQGVKVVRAQPVQRQDL
;
A
#
# COMPACT_ATOMS: atom_id res chain seq x y z
N LYS A 1 61.98 5.93 -20.33
CA LYS A 1 62.43 4.75 -19.54
C LYS A 1 62.05 3.51 -20.35
N LYS A 2 62.84 2.95 -21.27
CA LYS A 2 64.25 2.49 -21.30
C LYS A 2 64.48 1.18 -20.53
N HIS A 3 64.40 0.05 -21.24
CA HIS A 3 65.26 -1.17 -21.18
C HIS A 3 64.75 -2.11 -22.32
N ARG A 4 65.44 -2.52 -23.39
CA ARG A 4 66.84 -2.85 -23.79
C ARG A 4 67.04 -4.38 -23.90
N ARG A 5 67.57 -4.81 -25.07
CA ARG A 5 68.20 -6.10 -25.51
C ARG A 5 67.39 -6.84 -26.58
N ALA A 6 67.96 -7.44 -27.62
CA ALA A 6 69.29 -7.45 -28.28
C ALA A 6 69.08 -8.22 -29.61
N GLY A 7 69.58 -7.77 -30.76
CA GLY A 7 70.86 -8.21 -31.36
C GLY A 7 70.56 -9.16 -32.55
N GLY A 8 70.75 -8.76 -33.82
CA GLY A 8 71.99 -8.95 -34.62
C GLY A 8 71.81 -10.18 -35.53
N GLY A 9 72.20 -10.31 -36.80
CA GLY A 9 73.01 -9.55 -37.75
C GLY A 9 73.46 -10.53 -38.87
N GLY A 10 73.75 -10.03 -40.09
CA GLY A 10 74.45 -10.75 -41.19
C GLY A 10 73.52 -11.54 -42.14
N GLY A 11 73.48 -11.33 -43.46
CA GLY A 11 74.58 -11.34 -44.46
C GLY A 11 74.69 -12.77 -45.03
N GLY A 12 74.76 -13.10 -46.32
CA GLY A 12 74.91 -12.45 -47.61
C GLY A 12 75.27 -13.55 -48.64
N GLY A 13 75.05 -13.31 -49.95
CA GLY A 13 75.50 -14.16 -51.07
C GLY A 13 74.62 -15.41 -51.31
N GLY A 14 74.30 -15.85 -52.53
CA GLY A 14 74.84 -15.65 -53.87
C GLY A 14 74.55 -16.98 -54.59
N GLY A 15 73.72 -17.04 -55.62
CA GLY A 15 74.21 -17.10 -57.01
C GLY A 15 73.91 -18.45 -57.67
N GLY A 16 73.15 -18.40 -58.78
CA GLY A 16 73.10 -19.36 -59.90
C GLY A 16 72.55 -20.77 -59.62
N GLY A 17 71.73 -21.38 -60.46
CA GLY A 17 71.20 -21.00 -61.77
C GLY A 17 70.57 -22.22 -62.42
N SER A 18 69.58 -21.96 -63.29
CA SER A 18 69.18 -22.76 -64.46
C SER A 18 68.66 -24.19 -64.18
N SER A 19 67.56 -24.69 -64.75
CA SER A 19 67.02 -24.50 -66.09
C SER A 19 65.73 -25.33 -66.25
N ALA A 20 64.86 -24.85 -67.14
CA ALA A 20 63.91 -25.60 -67.97
C ALA A 20 62.72 -26.28 -67.25
N ALA A 21 61.49 -26.34 -67.78
CA ALA A 21 60.99 -26.09 -69.12
C ALA A 21 59.49 -25.79 -69.09
N SER A 22 59.06 -24.92 -70.00
CA SER A 22 57.84 -24.97 -70.81
C SER A 22 56.57 -25.66 -70.27
N ALA A 23 55.50 -24.87 -70.08
CA ALA A 23 54.20 -25.14 -70.69
C ALA A 23 53.35 -23.85 -70.69
N GLN A 24 53.04 -23.36 -71.89
CA GLN A 24 51.93 -22.44 -72.14
C GLN A 24 50.63 -23.08 -71.61
N VAL A 25 49.71 -22.28 -71.06
CA VAL A 25 48.29 -22.27 -71.42
C VAL A 25 47.65 -21.02 -70.81
N SER A 26 46.96 -20.28 -71.69
CA SER A 26 45.97 -19.24 -71.42
C SER A 26 45.16 -19.45 -70.15
N GLN A 27 44.88 -18.40 -69.39
CA GLN A 27 43.51 -17.97 -69.10
C GLN A 27 43.44 -16.79 -68.13
N ASN A 28 42.73 -15.76 -68.59
CA ASN A 28 41.74 -14.99 -67.86
C ASN A 28 42.21 -13.91 -66.88
N ASN A 29 41.77 -12.69 -67.23
CA ASN A 29 41.44 -11.59 -66.32
C ASN A 29 40.63 -12.13 -65.11
N ALA A 30 41.34 -12.59 -64.08
CA ALA A 30 40.75 -12.76 -62.77
C ALA A 30 40.67 -11.36 -62.16
N ALA A 31 39.55 -10.69 -62.40
CA ALA A 31 39.08 -9.65 -61.50
C ALA A 31 39.24 -10.21 -60.09
N SER A 32 40.12 -9.60 -59.30
CA SER A 32 40.40 -9.97 -57.92
C SER A 32 39.08 -9.90 -57.16
N ALA A 33 38.37 -11.03 -57.13
CA ALA A 33 37.13 -11.20 -56.40
C ALA A 33 37.50 -11.00 -54.94
N GLN A 34 37.22 -9.79 -54.45
CA GLN A 34 37.26 -9.48 -53.03
C GLN A 34 36.47 -10.59 -52.33
N PRO A 35 37.08 -11.30 -51.36
CA PRO A 35 36.38 -12.36 -50.66
C PRO A 35 35.09 -11.78 -50.12
N SER A 36 33.95 -12.38 -50.48
CA SER A 36 32.65 -11.94 -50.01
C SER A 36 32.61 -12.15 -48.50
N LEU A 37 32.92 -11.10 -47.75
CA LEU A 37 32.81 -11.09 -46.30
C LEU A 37 31.37 -11.41 -45.95
N THR A 38 31.17 -12.40 -45.11
CA THR A 38 29.84 -12.66 -44.57
C THR A 38 29.41 -11.46 -43.71
N LEU A 39 28.10 -11.18 -43.65
CA LEU A 39 27.57 -10.06 -42.86
C LEU A 39 28.09 -10.07 -41.41
N ARG A 40 28.28 -11.28 -40.84
CA ARG A 40 28.81 -11.46 -39.50
C ARG A 40 30.27 -11.02 -39.38
N GLU A 41 31.11 -11.34 -40.35
CA GLU A 41 32.52 -10.92 -40.39
C GLU A 41 32.62 -9.40 -40.60
N TRP A 42 31.80 -8.85 -41.49
CA TRP A 42 31.72 -7.40 -41.68
C TRP A 42 31.32 -6.66 -40.40
N ILE A 43 30.28 -7.14 -39.68
CA ILE A 43 29.87 -6.56 -38.39
C ILE A 43 30.98 -6.67 -37.33
N GLN A 44 31.76 -7.76 -37.33
CA GLN A 44 32.87 -7.91 -36.39
C GLN A 44 34.03 -6.96 -36.68
N ILE A 45 34.35 -6.74 -37.96
CA ILE A 45 35.36 -5.78 -38.41
C ILE A 45 34.91 -4.35 -38.05
N GLU A 46 33.64 -4.02 -38.31
CA GLU A 46 33.07 -2.68 -38.14
C GLU A 46 32.47 -2.41 -36.75
N ARG A 47 32.65 -3.32 -35.78
CA ARG A 47 32.05 -3.21 -34.44
C ARG A 47 32.35 -1.89 -33.75
N ALA A 48 33.54 -1.33 -33.97
CA ALA A 48 33.95 -0.06 -33.38
C ALA A 48 33.22 1.13 -34.01
N GLY A 49 33.03 1.13 -35.34
CA GLY A 49 32.28 2.16 -36.06
C GLY A 49 30.80 2.12 -35.70
N LEU A 50 30.19 0.93 -35.67
CA LEU A 50 28.79 0.75 -35.26
C LEU A 50 28.56 1.18 -33.81
N ALA A 51 29.45 0.81 -32.89
CA ALA A 51 29.37 1.22 -31.48
C ALA A 51 29.50 2.74 -31.32
N TRP A 52 30.36 3.38 -32.11
CA TRP A 52 30.51 4.84 -32.12
C TRP A 52 29.23 5.54 -32.61
N VAL A 53 28.68 5.11 -33.74
CA VAL A 53 27.43 5.67 -34.30
C VAL A 53 26.26 5.50 -33.32
N LEU A 54 26.12 4.32 -32.71
CA LEU A 54 25.12 4.05 -31.68
C LEU A 54 25.30 4.95 -30.45
N SER A 55 26.55 5.17 -30.01
CA SER A 55 26.86 6.04 -28.88
C SER A 55 26.51 7.51 -29.18
N CYS A 56 26.84 8.00 -30.38
CA CYS A 56 26.47 9.34 -30.82
C CYS A 56 24.95 9.52 -30.94
N ALA A 57 24.22 8.53 -31.48
CA ALA A 57 22.77 8.57 -31.60
C ALA A 57 22.08 8.56 -30.22
N LEU A 58 22.56 7.72 -29.29
CA LEU A 58 22.06 7.68 -27.91
C LEU A 58 22.33 9.00 -27.18
N LEU A 59 23.54 9.55 -27.30
CA LEU A 59 23.91 10.82 -26.66
C LEU A 59 23.11 11.98 -27.24
N GLY A 60 22.95 12.04 -28.57
CA GLY A 60 22.14 13.05 -29.25
C GLY A 60 20.66 12.95 -28.87
N GLY A 61 20.12 11.73 -28.79
CA GLY A 61 18.75 11.49 -28.32
C GLY A 61 18.55 11.92 -26.87
N LEU A 62 19.50 11.62 -25.99
CA LEU A 62 19.47 12.02 -24.58
C LEU A 62 19.49 13.54 -24.40
N LEU A 63 20.40 14.22 -25.10
CA LEU A 63 20.50 15.67 -25.07
C LEU A 63 19.26 16.34 -25.67
N GLY A 64 18.79 15.85 -26.82
CA GLY A 64 17.61 16.36 -27.50
C GLY A 64 16.31 16.19 -26.70
N LEU A 65 16.05 14.98 -26.16
CA LEU A 65 14.87 14.73 -25.32
C LEU A 65 14.96 15.46 -23.97
N GLY A 66 16.14 15.50 -23.34
CA GLY A 66 16.35 16.21 -22.09
C GLY A 66 16.06 17.70 -22.25
N MET A 67 16.63 18.33 -23.29
CA MET A 67 16.38 19.75 -23.59
C MET A 67 14.93 20.02 -24.01
N GLY A 68 14.35 19.17 -24.86
CA GLY A 68 12.98 19.33 -25.35
C GLY A 68 11.93 19.22 -24.23
N THR A 69 12.05 18.22 -23.36
CA THR A 69 11.12 18.08 -22.23
C THR A 69 11.33 19.15 -21.15
N GLY A 70 12.56 19.62 -20.94
CA GLY A 70 12.86 20.78 -20.09
C GLY A 70 12.14 22.05 -20.57
N HIS A 71 12.17 22.30 -21.89
CA HIS A 71 11.47 23.41 -22.52
C HIS A 71 9.93 23.31 -22.42
N LEU A 72 9.37 22.10 -22.41
CA LEU A 72 7.93 21.89 -22.22
C LEU A 72 7.46 22.20 -20.79
N THR A 73 8.30 21.93 -19.79
CA THR A 73 7.94 22.14 -18.37
C THR A 73 8.43 23.46 -17.79
N GLY A 74 9.09 24.31 -18.58
CA GLY A 74 9.70 25.54 -18.09
C GLY A 74 10.88 25.32 -17.12
N ALA A 75 11.43 24.10 -17.08
CA ALA A 75 12.61 23.81 -16.26
C ALA A 75 13.84 24.42 -16.96
N THR A 76 14.61 25.22 -16.23
CA THR A 76 15.84 25.84 -16.73
C THR A 76 16.79 24.78 -17.31
N PRO A 77 17.42 25.02 -18.48
CA PRO A 77 18.39 24.09 -19.05
C PRO A 77 19.51 23.80 -18.04
N TRP A 78 19.96 22.55 -18.01
CA TRP A 78 21.04 22.04 -17.15
C TRP A 78 22.34 22.88 -17.25
N PHE A 79 22.58 23.53 -18.40
CA PHE A 79 23.66 24.49 -18.55
C PHE A 79 23.21 25.87 -18.06
N GLY A 80 23.46 26.15 -16.78
CA GLY A 80 23.29 27.47 -16.20
C GLY A 80 24.06 28.51 -17.01
N GLY A 81 23.39 29.57 -17.48
CA GLY A 81 24.10 30.62 -18.21
C GLY A 81 23.30 31.77 -18.80
N LEU A 82 21.99 31.66 -19.03
CA LEU A 82 21.20 32.78 -19.58
C LEU A 82 20.13 33.25 -18.59
N ARG A 83 20.59 33.90 -17.51
CA ARG A 83 19.76 34.75 -16.65
C ARG A 83 19.48 36.04 -17.41
N GLY A 84 18.21 36.34 -17.75
CA GLY A 84 17.89 37.69 -18.23
C GLY A 84 16.56 37.92 -18.93
N MET A 85 15.85 36.89 -19.41
CA MET A 85 14.54 37.12 -20.05
C MET A 85 13.37 36.67 -19.17
N PRO A 86 12.36 37.53 -18.93
CA PRO A 86 11.11 37.11 -18.32
C PRO A 86 10.39 36.16 -19.27
N ARG A 87 10.38 34.86 -18.94
CA ARG A 87 9.59 33.88 -19.69
C ARG A 87 8.19 33.85 -19.11
N ALA A 88 7.20 34.09 -19.97
CA ALA A 88 5.81 33.81 -19.64
C ALA A 88 5.67 32.35 -19.17
N PRO A 89 4.84 32.06 -18.16
CA PRO A 89 4.65 30.71 -17.66
C PRO A 89 4.19 29.78 -18.81
N PRO A 90 4.72 28.55 -18.90
CA PRO A 90 4.35 27.63 -19.98
C PRO A 90 2.86 27.28 -19.88
N ALA A 91 2.19 27.21 -21.04
CA ALA A 91 0.78 26.83 -21.10
C ALA A 91 0.54 25.45 -20.43
N PRO A 92 -0.57 25.24 -19.69
CA PRO A 92 -0.81 24.02 -18.92
C PRO A 92 -0.70 22.71 -19.71
N TRP A 93 -1.11 22.70 -20.98
CA TRP A 93 -1.03 21.52 -21.84
C TRP A 93 0.43 21.11 -22.13
N ARG A 94 1.37 22.07 -22.20
CA ARG A 94 2.81 21.78 -22.40
C ARG A 94 3.40 21.10 -21.19
N VAL A 95 3.00 21.52 -19.99
CA VAL A 95 3.41 20.91 -18.72
C VAL A 95 2.87 19.48 -18.64
N SER A 96 1.59 19.28 -18.98
CA SER A 96 0.95 17.95 -19.01
C SER A 96 1.63 17.00 -20.01
N LEU A 97 1.90 17.47 -21.23
CA LEU A 97 2.61 16.70 -22.25
C LEU A 97 4.04 16.34 -21.81
N GLY A 98 4.77 17.31 -21.25
CA GLY A 98 6.12 17.08 -20.71
C GLY A 98 6.13 16.04 -19.59
N ARG A 99 5.13 16.06 -18.69
CA ARG A 99 4.98 15.04 -17.64
C ARG A 99 4.66 13.65 -18.23
N ARG A 100 3.77 13.56 -19.22
CA ARG A 100 3.45 12.28 -19.90
C ARG A 100 4.64 11.68 -20.62
N ILE A 101 5.44 12.50 -21.32
CA ILE A 101 6.67 12.03 -21.97
C ILE A 101 7.66 11.53 -20.91
N ARG A 102 7.84 12.26 -19.80
CA ARG A 102 8.76 11.87 -18.72
C ARG A 102 8.35 10.60 -17.97
N ALA A 103 7.05 10.32 -17.90
CA ALA A 103 6.48 9.10 -17.32
C ALA A 103 6.43 7.92 -18.31
N SER A 104 6.83 8.12 -19.57
CA SER A 104 6.84 7.04 -20.56
C SER A 104 8.04 6.11 -20.35
N VAL A 105 7.82 4.80 -20.49
CA VAL A 105 8.87 3.77 -20.36
C VAL A 105 10.10 4.06 -21.24
N PRO A 106 9.97 4.50 -22.52
CA PRO A 106 11.13 4.85 -23.33
C PRO A 106 11.97 5.98 -22.74
N TYR A 107 11.32 6.99 -22.15
CA TYR A 107 12.03 8.11 -21.51
C TYR A 107 12.74 7.66 -20.24
N GLU A 108 12.11 6.84 -19.41
CA GLU A 108 12.72 6.31 -18.19
C GLU A 108 13.94 5.41 -18.49
N VAL A 109 13.83 4.59 -19.53
CA VAL A 109 14.93 3.74 -20.01
C VAL A 109 16.06 4.57 -20.61
N MET A 110 15.74 5.54 -21.48
CA MET A 110 16.76 6.41 -22.09
C MET A 110 17.49 7.24 -21.02
N THR A 111 16.78 7.83 -20.07
CA THR A 111 17.38 8.67 -19.02
C THR A 111 17.99 7.88 -17.87
N LEU A 112 18.10 6.56 -17.99
CA LEU A 112 18.64 5.65 -16.97
C LEU A 112 17.93 5.77 -15.61
N ARG A 113 16.68 6.27 -15.60
CA ARG A 113 15.82 6.27 -14.41
C ARG A 113 15.26 4.88 -14.13
N ARG A 114 15.13 4.07 -15.17
CA ARG A 114 14.77 2.65 -15.13
C ARG A 114 15.87 1.86 -15.85
N ALA A 115 16.20 0.67 -15.35
CA ALA A 115 17.27 -0.10 -15.98
C ALA A 115 16.81 -0.55 -17.38
N PRO A 116 17.65 -0.45 -18.43
CA PRO A 116 17.23 -0.74 -19.80
C PRO A 116 16.80 -2.20 -20.03
N TRP A 117 17.13 -3.09 -19.10
CA TRP A 117 16.71 -4.49 -19.10
C TRP A 117 15.46 -4.77 -18.26
N ASP A 118 14.87 -3.80 -17.56
CA ASP A 118 13.62 -4.02 -16.80
C ASP A 118 12.42 -4.43 -17.69
N PRO A 119 12.20 -3.86 -18.88
CA PRO A 119 11.12 -4.33 -19.76
C PRO A 119 11.40 -5.75 -20.27
N LEU A 120 12.67 -6.07 -20.53
CA LEU A 120 13.10 -7.38 -21.02
C LEU A 120 13.06 -8.44 -19.89
N SER A 121 13.41 -8.07 -18.66
CA SER A 121 13.27 -8.96 -17.49
C SER A 121 11.80 -9.19 -17.18
N THR A 122 10.93 -8.18 -17.28
CA THR A 122 9.48 -8.34 -17.12
C THR A 122 8.90 -9.27 -18.20
N ALA A 123 9.37 -9.18 -19.44
CA ALA A 123 8.97 -10.09 -20.53
C ALA A 123 9.53 -11.52 -20.37
N LEU A 124 10.72 -11.67 -19.78
CA LEU A 124 11.37 -12.98 -19.56
C LEU A 124 10.98 -13.65 -18.22
N HIS A 125 10.43 -12.91 -17.26
CA HIS A 125 10.04 -13.41 -15.93
C HIS A 125 8.68 -14.11 -15.90
N GLY A 126 8.00 -14.26 -17.05
CA GLY A 126 6.89 -15.20 -17.22
C GLY A 126 7.31 -16.68 -17.16
N SER A 127 8.62 -16.99 -17.09
CA SER A 127 9.13 -18.35 -16.89
C SER A 127 10.06 -18.38 -15.67
N GLY A 128 9.58 -18.97 -14.58
CA GLY A 128 10.22 -18.96 -13.27
C GLY A 128 11.54 -19.73 -13.19
N ARG A 129 12.67 -19.10 -13.57
CA ARG A 129 14.00 -19.55 -13.17
C ARG A 129 14.93 -18.38 -12.81
N ASN A 130 15.35 -18.37 -11.55
CA ASN A 130 16.41 -17.51 -10.99
C ASN A 130 17.75 -17.74 -11.71
N THR A 131 18.18 -16.81 -12.56
CA THR A 131 19.46 -16.94 -13.28
C THR A 131 20.66 -16.48 -12.45
N ILE A 132 21.78 -17.16 -12.68
CA ILE A 132 23.10 -16.97 -12.04
C ILE A 132 23.61 -15.52 -12.20
N VAL A 133 23.17 -14.82 -13.24
CA VAL A 133 23.52 -13.43 -13.54
C VAL A 133 23.04 -12.48 -12.43
N ALA A 134 21.84 -12.70 -11.88
CA ALA A 134 21.28 -11.86 -10.81
C ALA A 134 22.04 -12.03 -9.47
N ARG A 135 22.68 -13.18 -9.23
CA ARG A 135 23.54 -13.41 -8.06
C ARG A 135 24.93 -12.80 -8.26
N LEU A 136 25.49 -12.90 -9.47
CA LEU A 136 26.80 -12.36 -9.79
C LEU A 136 26.81 -10.82 -9.69
N TRP A 137 25.73 -10.17 -10.12
CA TRP A 137 25.61 -8.71 -10.07
C TRP A 137 25.45 -8.16 -8.64
N ARG A 138 24.68 -8.85 -7.78
CA ARG A 138 24.54 -8.51 -6.34
C ARG A 138 25.87 -8.60 -5.58
N ARG A 139 26.77 -9.49 -6.03
CA ARG A 139 28.14 -9.63 -5.48
C ARG A 139 29.11 -8.56 -5.98
N LEU A 140 28.95 -8.07 -7.22
CA LEU A 140 29.92 -7.15 -7.83
C LEU A 140 29.63 -5.68 -7.53
N PHE A 141 28.38 -5.29 -7.26
CA PHE A 141 27.99 -3.88 -7.13
C PHE A 141 27.06 -3.65 -5.95
N GLY A 142 27.50 -4.02 -4.75
CA GLY A 142 26.71 -4.04 -3.51
C GLY A 142 25.65 -2.94 -3.38
N SER A 143 24.48 -3.32 -2.84
CA SER A 143 23.27 -2.50 -2.67
C SER A 143 23.58 -1.05 -2.24
N GLY A 144 23.57 -0.13 -3.21
CA GLY A 144 23.76 1.28 -2.98
C GLY A 144 22.53 1.88 -2.29
N LYS A 145 22.62 2.08 -0.98
CA LYS A 145 21.67 2.90 -0.19
C LYS A 145 21.54 4.29 -0.85
N ARG A 146 20.37 4.60 -1.40
CA ARG A 146 20.00 5.93 -1.89
C ARG A 146 20.09 6.93 -0.73
N ARG A 147 21.15 7.77 -0.71
CA ARG A 147 21.19 8.98 0.11
C ARG A 147 20.71 10.15 -0.74
N GLY A 148 19.51 10.66 -0.44
CA GLY A 148 19.05 11.94 -0.95
C GLY A 148 19.89 13.06 -0.34
N LEU A 149 20.59 13.82 -1.19
CA LEU A 149 21.30 15.04 -0.80
C LEU A 149 20.28 16.17 -0.64
N GLY A 150 20.16 16.65 0.60
CA GLY A 150 19.31 17.77 0.96
C GLY A 150 19.79 19.10 0.40
N ARG A 151 18.84 20.00 0.14
CA ARG A 151 19.08 21.44 0.16
C ARG A 151 17.84 22.14 0.68
N GLY A 152 18.01 22.89 1.75
CA GLY A 152 16.96 23.43 2.61
C GLY A 152 16.16 24.59 2.04
N GLY A 153 14.93 24.66 2.53
CA GLY A 153 13.93 25.71 2.36
C GLY A 153 12.61 25.16 2.91
N GLY A 154 12.22 25.58 4.12
CA GLY A 154 11.12 25.01 4.92
C GLY A 154 9.71 25.28 4.40
N GLY A 155 9.41 24.82 3.19
CA GLY A 155 8.05 24.50 2.74
C GLY A 155 7.95 23.00 2.66
N TYR A 156 7.17 22.37 3.53
CA TYR A 156 6.81 20.97 3.36
C TYR A 156 5.98 20.89 2.07
N ASP A 157 6.61 20.47 0.98
CA ASP A 157 5.95 20.20 -0.29
C ASP A 157 5.12 18.94 -0.04
N TYR A 158 3.87 19.15 0.39
CA TYR A 158 2.88 18.08 0.48
C TYR A 158 2.89 17.37 -0.87
N ASP A 159 2.92 16.03 -0.88
CA ASP A 159 2.47 15.34 -2.08
C ASP A 159 1.00 15.73 -2.23
N SER A 160 0.72 16.63 -3.18
CA SER A 160 -0.58 17.31 -3.32
C SER A 160 -1.73 16.32 -3.42
N ASP A 161 -1.41 15.10 -3.83
CA ASP A 161 -2.34 14.02 -4.06
C ASP A 161 -2.84 13.39 -2.76
N GLU A 162 -2.00 13.21 -1.74
CA GLU A 162 -2.43 12.65 -0.44
C GLU A 162 -3.34 13.62 0.32
N ALA A 163 -2.95 14.90 0.36
CA ALA A 163 -3.76 15.94 0.97
C ALA A 163 -5.11 16.10 0.27
N LEU A 164 -5.14 15.96 -1.06
CA LEU A 164 -6.37 15.97 -1.84
C LEU A 164 -7.25 14.74 -1.55
N ARG A 165 -6.67 13.53 -1.51
CA ARG A 165 -7.42 12.29 -1.17
C ARG A 165 -8.09 12.41 0.20
N PHE A 166 -7.35 12.89 1.20
CA PHE A 166 -7.89 13.16 2.53
C PHE A 166 -9.03 14.19 2.50
N ALA A 167 -8.83 15.33 1.84
CA ALA A 167 -9.83 16.39 1.77
C ALA A 167 -11.14 15.91 1.11
N VAL A 168 -11.03 15.14 0.02
CA VAL A 168 -12.20 14.56 -0.67
C VAL A 168 -12.91 13.54 0.22
N LEU A 169 -12.16 12.65 0.89
CA LEU A 169 -12.77 11.69 1.81
C LEU A 169 -13.48 12.37 2.98
N ARG A 170 -12.84 13.37 3.60
CA ARG A 170 -13.44 14.17 4.67
C ARG A 170 -14.74 14.83 4.21
N GLU A 171 -14.73 15.46 3.04
CA GLU A 171 -15.92 16.10 2.48
C GLU A 171 -17.04 15.08 2.21
N SER A 172 -16.70 13.88 1.73
CA SER A 172 -17.69 12.81 1.50
C SER A 172 -18.41 12.39 2.80
N ILE A 173 -17.69 12.33 3.92
CA ILE A 173 -18.26 11.99 5.24
C ILE A 173 -19.12 13.15 5.77
N ASN A 174 -18.62 14.39 5.68
CA ASN A 174 -19.35 15.57 6.15
C ASN A 174 -20.66 15.83 5.39
N ARG A 175 -20.74 15.40 4.13
CA ARG A 175 -21.98 15.48 3.33
C ARG A 175 -22.99 14.40 3.66
N ALA A 176 -22.56 13.28 4.24
CA ALA A 176 -23.46 12.21 4.62
C ALA A 176 -24.29 12.64 5.84
N PRO A 177 -25.61 12.35 5.88
CA PRO A 177 -26.45 12.69 7.03
C PRO A 177 -25.86 12.16 8.34
N GLY A 178 -25.60 13.05 9.29
CA GLY A 178 -25.02 12.73 10.59
C GLY A 178 -23.50 12.54 10.61
N GLY A 179 -22.81 12.62 9.46
CA GLY A 179 -21.35 12.54 9.41
C GLY A 179 -20.67 13.83 9.86
N TRP A 180 -19.55 13.66 10.56
CA TRP A 180 -18.82 14.79 11.13
C TRP A 180 -17.33 14.47 11.25
N ILE A 181 -16.51 15.27 10.60
CA ILE A 181 -15.05 15.31 10.79
C ILE A 181 -14.69 16.70 11.29
N HIS A 182 -14.10 16.75 12.48
CA HIS A 182 -13.70 18.00 13.12
C HIS A 182 -12.83 18.83 12.16
N PRO A 183 -13.11 20.14 12.01
CA PRO A 183 -12.52 20.92 10.93
C PRO A 183 -11.01 21.11 11.01
N ASP A 184 -10.47 20.98 12.22
CA ASP A 184 -9.04 21.06 12.47
C ASP A 184 -8.29 19.77 12.12
N LEU A 185 -8.96 18.63 11.90
CA LEU A 185 -8.27 17.43 11.46
C LEU A 185 -7.80 17.57 10.00
N GLY A 186 -6.50 17.37 9.79
CA GLY A 186 -5.83 17.35 8.50
C GLY A 186 -5.02 16.06 8.27
N PRO A 187 -4.50 15.88 7.04
CA PRO A 187 -3.66 14.72 6.70
C PRO A 187 -2.36 14.73 7.52
N LEU A 188 -1.82 13.55 7.86
CA LEU A 188 -0.47 13.48 8.41
C LEU A 188 0.58 13.78 7.35
N ILE A 189 1.72 14.30 7.82
CA ILE A 189 2.98 14.08 7.15
C ILE A 189 3.38 12.63 7.47
N PRO A 190 3.65 11.75 6.49
CA PRO A 190 4.05 10.38 6.74
C PRO A 190 5.15 10.32 7.80
N ALA A 191 4.94 9.55 8.86
CA ALA A 191 5.97 9.37 9.88
C ALA A 191 7.18 8.66 9.24
N PRO A 192 8.43 9.06 9.54
CA PRO A 192 9.63 8.41 8.99
C PRO A 192 9.74 6.90 9.28
N CYS A 193 8.93 6.38 10.22
CA CYS A 193 8.97 5.00 10.68
C CYS A 193 8.22 3.99 9.79
N GLY A 194 7.73 4.37 8.60
CA GLY A 194 7.17 3.42 7.65
C GLY A 194 5.82 2.80 8.05
N ALA A 195 5.19 3.29 9.12
CA ALA A 195 3.78 3.08 9.31
C ALA A 195 3.05 3.90 8.23
N ALA A 196 2.69 3.26 7.12
CA ALA A 196 1.84 3.82 6.05
C ALA A 196 0.38 4.04 6.51
N ARG A 197 0.21 4.36 7.79
CA ARG A 197 -1.04 4.54 8.50
C ARG A 197 -0.91 5.90 9.16
N GLY A 198 -1.89 6.77 8.97
CA GLY A 198 -2.05 7.90 9.86
C GLY A 198 -2.75 9.12 9.25
N ILE A 199 -3.87 9.47 9.85
CA ILE A 199 -4.51 10.79 9.83
C ILE A 199 -4.24 11.44 11.20
N GLY A 200 -3.91 12.73 11.27
CA GLY A 200 -3.56 13.29 12.58
C GLY A 200 -2.72 14.56 12.63
N MET A 201 -2.95 15.58 11.80
CA MET A 201 -2.52 16.91 12.23
C MET A 201 -3.74 17.77 12.47
N VAL A 202 -3.91 18.15 13.73
CA VAL A 202 -4.68 19.32 14.11
C VAL A 202 -4.06 20.53 13.41
N ARG A 203 -4.79 21.24 12.53
CA ARG A 203 -4.41 22.56 11.98
C ARG A 203 -4.19 23.55 13.12
N ASN A 204 -3.51 24.66 12.85
CA ASN A 204 -3.05 25.71 13.79
C ASN A 204 -4.12 26.26 14.78
N ASP A 205 -5.36 25.79 14.69
CA ASP A 205 -6.57 26.50 15.09
C ASP A 205 -7.33 25.78 16.22
N TYR A 206 -6.96 24.58 16.68
CA TYR A 206 -7.73 23.87 17.75
C TYR A 206 -7.65 24.54 19.12
N MET A 207 -6.62 25.36 19.35
CA MET A 207 -6.56 26.25 20.51
C MET A 207 -7.29 27.58 20.28
N MET A 208 -7.78 27.82 19.06
CA MET A 208 -8.44 29.05 18.58
C MET A 208 -9.82 28.80 17.96
N CYS A 209 -10.35 27.56 18.00
CA CYS A 209 -11.58 27.20 17.30
C CYS A 209 -12.79 27.86 17.97
N ARG A 210 -13.11 29.07 17.50
CA ARG A 210 -14.25 29.89 17.93
C ARG A 210 -15.60 29.35 17.45
N TYR A 211 -15.62 28.28 16.65
CA TYR A 211 -16.80 27.82 15.91
C TYR A 211 -17.44 26.54 16.45
N CYS A 212 -16.92 25.93 17.51
CA CYS A 212 -17.45 24.70 18.11
C CYS A 212 -18.80 24.86 18.83
N GLU A 213 -19.43 26.04 18.85
CA GLU A 213 -20.64 26.25 19.67
C GLU A 213 -21.98 26.08 18.95
N ASN A 214 -22.06 26.07 17.61
CA ASN A 214 -23.35 26.22 16.91
C ASN A 214 -23.62 25.23 15.75
N ALA A 215 -23.10 24.00 15.81
CA ALA A 215 -23.29 23.00 14.75
C ALA A 215 -24.73 22.42 14.63
N THR A 216 -25.70 22.90 15.42
CA THR A 216 -27.11 22.49 15.31
C THR A 216 -27.94 23.31 14.31
N ASN A 217 -27.38 24.37 13.72
CA ASN A 217 -28.08 25.18 12.71
C ASN A 217 -27.34 25.19 11.35
N PRO A 218 -28.03 25.07 10.21
CA PRO A 218 -27.42 25.24 8.89
C PRO A 218 -26.80 26.64 8.80
N MET A 219 -25.53 26.71 8.38
CA MET A 219 -24.72 27.94 8.41
C MET A 219 -25.44 29.14 7.76
N PRO A 220 -25.72 30.23 8.49
CA PRO A 220 -25.86 31.52 7.86
C PRO A 220 -24.49 31.94 7.32
N GLY A 221 -24.44 32.40 6.07
CA GLY A 221 -23.20 32.84 5.42
C GLY A 221 -22.43 33.90 6.25
N PRO A 222 -21.12 34.07 5.97
CA PRO A 222 -20.27 34.98 6.74
C PRO A 222 -20.87 36.39 6.78
N LYS A 223 -21.16 36.89 7.98
CA LYS A 223 -21.55 38.28 8.19
C LYS A 223 -20.28 39.13 8.26
N PHE A 224 -20.07 39.96 7.24
CA PHE A 224 -19.04 40.99 7.22
C PHE A 224 -19.53 42.19 8.03
N ASP A 225 -18.62 42.87 8.73
CA ASP A 225 -18.93 44.18 9.31
C ASP A 225 -19.09 45.24 8.21
N ASP A 226 -19.55 46.44 8.59
CA ASP A 226 -19.78 47.56 7.67
C ASP A 226 -18.49 48.02 6.94
N ASN A 227 -17.32 47.52 7.35
CA ASN A 227 -16.02 47.77 6.72
C ASN A 227 -15.55 46.62 5.81
N GLY A 228 -16.36 45.57 5.61
CA GLY A 228 -16.00 44.42 4.79
C GLY A 228 -14.99 43.47 5.44
N TYR A 229 -14.71 43.63 6.74
CA TYR A 229 -13.87 42.71 7.51
C TYR A 229 -14.74 41.68 8.24
N LEU A 230 -14.19 40.49 8.45
CA LEU A 230 -14.83 39.48 9.30
C LEU A 230 -14.86 40.01 10.73
N SER A 231 -16.05 40.38 11.20
CA SER A 231 -16.28 40.96 12.53
C SER A 231 -15.76 40.01 13.61
N ARG A 232 -14.66 40.38 14.28
CA ARG A 232 -14.07 39.66 15.42
C ARG A 232 -14.75 40.13 16.72
N SER A 233 -15.88 39.56 17.08
CA SER A 233 -16.27 39.54 18.51
C SER A 233 -15.26 38.66 19.26
N ASN A 234 -14.86 39.03 20.49
CA ASN A 234 -14.07 38.17 21.36
C ASN A 234 -15.05 37.29 22.17
N PRO A 235 -15.32 36.03 21.78
CA PRO A 235 -16.09 35.14 22.62
C PRO A 235 -15.27 34.79 23.86
N THR A 236 -15.91 34.88 25.02
CA THR A 236 -15.46 34.20 26.23
C THR A 236 -15.28 32.71 25.91
N PRO A 237 -14.13 32.09 26.23
CA PRO A 237 -13.91 30.68 25.94
C PRO A 237 -14.93 29.86 26.72
N SER A 238 -15.94 29.33 26.02
CA SER A 238 -16.84 28.38 26.65
C SER A 238 -16.08 27.06 26.85
N SER A 239 -16.31 26.46 28.00
CA SER A 239 -15.54 25.33 28.52
C SER A 239 -15.94 23.98 27.91
N LYS A 240 -16.76 23.95 26.85
CA LYS A 240 -17.28 22.70 26.27
C LYS A 240 -16.54 22.36 24.98
N PHE A 241 -15.45 21.61 25.15
CA PHE A 241 -14.81 20.92 24.03
C PHE A 241 -15.80 19.94 23.39
N ASP A 242 -15.94 20.00 22.06
CA ASP A 242 -16.68 19.00 21.32
C ASP A 242 -16.00 17.63 21.52
N PRO A 243 -16.66 16.66 22.16
CA PRO A 243 -16.00 15.41 22.52
C PRO A 243 -15.74 14.52 21.31
N ILE A 244 -16.51 14.70 20.24
CA ILE A 244 -16.47 13.86 19.04
C ILE A 244 -15.62 14.54 17.97
N LEU A 245 -14.50 13.92 17.63
CA LEU A 245 -13.61 14.39 16.57
C LEU A 245 -13.98 13.82 15.20
N ILE A 246 -14.42 12.57 15.18
CA ILE A 246 -14.83 11.88 13.97
C ILE A 246 -16.11 11.13 14.28
N ARG A 247 -17.10 11.27 13.42
CA ARG A 247 -18.32 10.47 13.37
C ARG A 247 -18.55 10.02 11.92
N VAL A 248 -18.61 8.71 11.73
CA VAL A 248 -18.77 8.07 10.43
C VAL A 248 -20.13 7.39 10.40
N PRO A 249 -21.10 7.92 9.62
CA PRO A 249 -22.44 7.40 9.61
C PRO A 249 -22.49 6.03 8.94
N LEU A 250 -23.46 5.20 9.30
CA LEU A 250 -23.61 3.86 8.72
C LEU A 250 -23.68 3.87 7.17
N SER A 251 -24.26 4.90 6.58
CA SER A 251 -24.47 5.05 5.13
C SER A 251 -23.19 5.18 4.30
N VAL A 252 -22.04 5.52 4.90
CA VAL A 252 -20.75 5.60 4.19
C VAL A 252 -19.81 4.44 4.50
N GLN A 253 -20.17 3.58 5.46
CA GLN A 253 -19.39 2.40 5.82
C GLN A 253 -19.53 1.30 4.78
N LEU A 254 -18.50 0.46 4.61
CA LEU A 254 -18.66 -0.80 3.89
C LEU A 254 -19.05 -1.88 4.90
N THR A 255 -20.25 -2.40 4.73
CA THR A 255 -20.91 -3.35 5.62
C THR A 255 -21.36 -4.59 4.86
N ARG A 256 -21.80 -5.63 5.59
CA ARG A 256 -22.45 -6.81 4.99
C ARG A 256 -23.61 -6.43 4.08
N TYR A 257 -24.47 -5.50 4.52
CA TYR A 257 -25.65 -5.09 3.76
C TYR A 257 -25.28 -4.39 2.46
N THR A 258 -24.39 -3.41 2.53
CA THR A 258 -23.92 -2.70 1.33
C THR A 258 -23.19 -3.65 0.37
N ALA A 259 -22.48 -4.66 0.90
CA ALA A 259 -21.82 -5.65 0.06
C ALA A 259 -22.84 -6.55 -0.66
N LEU A 260 -23.83 -7.09 0.05
CA LEU A 260 -24.87 -7.90 -0.58
C LEU A 260 -25.68 -7.09 -1.61
N ASP A 261 -26.04 -5.85 -1.29
CA ASP A 261 -26.77 -4.96 -2.21
C ASP A 261 -25.96 -4.68 -3.50
N ALA A 262 -24.65 -4.41 -3.35
CA ALA A 262 -23.77 -4.14 -4.48
C ALA A 262 -23.47 -5.40 -5.31
N LEU A 263 -23.27 -6.56 -4.67
CA LEU A 263 -22.74 -7.75 -5.34
C LEU A 263 -23.81 -8.69 -5.89
N LYS A 264 -24.96 -8.84 -5.20
CA LYS A 264 -26.04 -9.76 -5.64
C LYS A 264 -26.51 -9.50 -7.07
N PRO A 265 -26.73 -8.25 -7.54
CA PRO A 265 -27.18 -8.01 -8.91
C PRO A 265 -26.15 -8.41 -9.97
N LEU A 266 -24.87 -8.53 -9.61
CA LEU A 266 -23.77 -8.82 -10.52
C LEU A 266 -23.56 -10.32 -10.71
N VAL A 267 -23.84 -11.11 -9.66
CA VAL A 267 -23.59 -12.55 -9.66
C VAL A 267 -24.77 -13.28 -10.30
N PRO A 268 -24.57 -14.10 -11.36
CA PRO A 268 -25.64 -14.88 -11.97
C PRO A 268 -26.38 -15.79 -10.99
N GLN A 269 -27.69 -15.99 -11.20
CA GLN A 269 -28.52 -16.81 -10.29
C GLN A 269 -28.02 -18.25 -10.14
N ASP A 270 -27.42 -18.85 -11.17
CA ASP A 270 -26.85 -20.19 -11.10
C ASP A 270 -25.60 -20.26 -10.22
N VAL A 271 -24.82 -19.18 -10.14
CA VAL A 271 -23.68 -19.06 -9.22
C VAL A 271 -24.20 -18.82 -7.81
N GLN A 272 -25.17 -17.93 -7.61
CA GLN A 272 -25.79 -17.70 -6.30
C GLN A 272 -26.41 -18.96 -5.69
N ARG A 273 -26.96 -19.88 -6.51
CA ARG A 273 -27.48 -21.17 -6.03
C ARG A 273 -26.38 -22.16 -5.62
N ARG A 274 -25.19 -22.06 -6.22
CA ARG A 274 -24.06 -22.97 -5.96
C ARG A 274 -23.21 -22.49 -4.79
N VAL A 275 -22.97 -21.18 -4.73
CA VAL A 275 -22.18 -20.52 -3.70
C VAL A 275 -22.90 -19.20 -3.35
N PRO A 276 -23.87 -19.24 -2.41
CA PRO A 276 -24.62 -18.04 -2.02
C PRO A 276 -23.72 -17.01 -1.33
N LEU A 277 -23.84 -15.74 -1.73
CA LEU A 277 -23.08 -14.65 -1.09
C LEU A 277 -23.42 -14.50 0.40
N GLU A 278 -24.66 -14.87 0.77
CA GLU A 278 -25.18 -14.81 2.14
C GLU A 278 -24.57 -15.84 3.07
N GLU A 279 -23.94 -16.89 2.55
CA GLU A 279 -23.23 -17.91 3.33
C GLU A 279 -21.77 -17.51 3.61
N LEU A 280 -21.24 -16.51 2.90
CA LEU A 280 -19.91 -16.00 3.16
C LEU A 280 -19.88 -15.24 4.50
N ASP A 281 -18.78 -15.44 5.24
CA ASP A 281 -18.47 -14.61 6.41
C ASP A 281 -18.26 -13.15 6.00
N ASP A 282 -18.34 -12.25 6.99
CA ASP A 282 -18.25 -10.82 6.75
C ASP A 282 -16.89 -10.39 6.17
N ALA A 283 -15.80 -11.10 6.49
CA ALA A 283 -14.47 -10.77 5.98
C ALA A 283 -14.35 -11.09 4.49
N ALA A 284 -14.75 -12.30 4.06
CA ALA A 284 -14.76 -12.70 2.67
C ALA A 284 -15.69 -11.81 1.83
N LEU A 285 -16.85 -11.46 2.37
CA LEU A 285 -17.79 -10.59 1.69
C LEU A 285 -17.27 -9.14 1.57
N LEU A 286 -16.63 -8.60 2.61
CA LEU A 286 -15.95 -7.29 2.53
C LEU A 286 -14.78 -7.30 1.55
N MET A 287 -14.05 -8.41 1.42
CA MET A 287 -12.98 -8.54 0.42
C MET A 287 -13.54 -8.42 -1.00
N LEU A 288 -14.62 -9.16 -1.32
CA LEU A 288 -15.30 -9.08 -2.60
C LEU A 288 -15.82 -7.65 -2.86
N HIS A 289 -16.45 -7.03 -1.87
CA HIS A 289 -17.02 -5.69 -1.99
C HIS A 289 -15.93 -4.63 -2.19
N LEU A 290 -14.84 -4.68 -1.42
CA LEU A 290 -13.75 -3.72 -1.57
C LEU A 290 -13.02 -3.88 -2.91
N ALA A 291 -12.82 -5.11 -3.37
CA ALA A 291 -12.24 -5.37 -4.70
C ALA A 291 -13.17 -4.87 -5.83
N TYR A 292 -14.48 -5.06 -5.69
CA TYR A 292 -15.50 -4.51 -6.59
C TYR A 292 -15.42 -2.99 -6.68
N GLU A 293 -15.48 -2.32 -5.53
CA GLU A 293 -15.47 -0.86 -5.45
C GLU A 293 -14.16 -0.27 -5.99
N ARG A 294 -13.03 -0.95 -5.78
CA ARG A 294 -11.78 -0.61 -6.46
C ARG A 294 -11.88 -0.76 -7.97
N SER A 295 -12.52 -1.81 -8.47
CA SER A 295 -12.65 -2.07 -9.92
C SER A 295 -13.50 -1.04 -10.66
N ARG A 296 -14.45 -0.42 -9.97
CA ARG A 296 -15.29 0.66 -10.53
C ARG A 296 -14.54 1.98 -10.68
N GLY A 297 -13.40 2.15 -10.02
CA GLY A 297 -12.65 3.40 -10.05
C GLY A 297 -13.53 4.58 -9.64
N ARG A 298 -13.64 5.59 -10.51
CA ARG A 298 -14.40 6.83 -10.22
C ARG A 298 -15.91 6.64 -10.12
N ASP A 299 -16.44 5.55 -10.65
CA ASP A 299 -17.86 5.24 -10.61
C ASP A 299 -18.28 4.59 -9.28
N SER A 300 -17.31 4.31 -8.39
CA SER A 300 -17.56 3.84 -7.03
C SER A 300 -18.06 4.99 -6.14
N PRO A 301 -19.17 4.83 -5.40
CA PRO A 301 -19.54 5.77 -4.34
C PRO A 301 -18.48 5.85 -3.23
N HIS A 302 -17.69 4.79 -3.07
CA HIS A 302 -16.57 4.71 -2.12
C HIS A 302 -15.21 5.10 -2.75
N HIS A 303 -15.18 5.70 -3.95
CA HIS A 303 -13.94 5.99 -4.67
C HIS A 303 -12.94 6.79 -3.82
N ALA A 304 -13.42 7.81 -3.10
CA ALA A 304 -12.58 8.64 -2.24
C ALA A 304 -11.89 7.81 -1.13
N TYR A 305 -12.64 6.87 -0.54
CA TYR A 305 -12.11 5.95 0.46
C TYR A 305 -11.11 4.97 -0.17
N VAL A 306 -11.48 4.31 -1.25
CA VAL A 306 -10.61 3.33 -1.90
C VAL A 306 -9.28 3.94 -2.36
N MET A 307 -9.29 5.15 -2.90
CA MET A 307 -8.08 5.85 -3.34
C MET A 307 -7.18 6.31 -2.18
N SER A 308 -7.73 6.43 -0.98
CA SER A 308 -6.98 6.77 0.23
C SER A 308 -6.36 5.55 0.93
N LEU A 309 -6.69 4.33 0.48
CA LEU A 309 -6.07 3.11 1.00
C LEU A 309 -4.65 2.92 0.42
N PRO A 310 -3.73 2.29 1.19
CA PRO A 310 -2.40 1.96 0.69
C PRO A 310 -2.47 1.07 -0.56
N GLU A 311 -1.67 1.40 -1.58
CA GLU A 311 -1.55 0.55 -2.76
C GLU A 311 -0.94 -0.81 -2.40
N ASP A 312 0.01 -0.81 -1.46
CA ASP A 312 0.75 -1.99 -1.02
C ASP A 312 0.71 -2.11 0.51
N PRO A 313 -0.40 -2.63 1.09
CA PRO A 313 -0.56 -2.73 2.53
C PRO A 313 0.45 -3.73 3.14
N PRO A 314 1.18 -3.37 4.21
CA PRO A 314 2.27 -4.18 4.78
C PRO A 314 1.75 -5.34 5.65
N CYS A 315 0.80 -6.12 5.14
CA CYS A 315 0.21 -7.24 5.89
C CYS A 315 0.99 -8.55 5.68
N GLY A 316 1.04 -9.41 6.69
CA GLY A 316 1.76 -10.69 6.64
C GLY A 316 1.18 -11.71 5.66
N TYR A 317 -0.04 -11.46 5.15
CA TYR A 317 -0.66 -12.30 4.12
C TYR A 317 -0.07 -12.05 2.72
N SER A 318 0.56 -10.89 2.50
CA SER A 318 1.09 -10.56 1.18
C SER A 318 2.37 -11.32 0.87
N ALA A 319 2.34 -12.10 -0.22
CA ALA A 319 3.52 -12.81 -0.71
C ALA A 319 4.63 -11.85 -1.19
N SER A 320 4.28 -10.67 -1.71
CA SER A 320 5.26 -9.67 -2.15
C SER A 320 6.07 -9.10 -0.98
N HIS A 321 5.44 -8.95 0.20
CA HIS A 321 6.06 -8.44 1.41
C HIS A 321 6.80 -9.48 2.23
N ARG A 322 6.79 -10.75 1.81
CA ARG A 322 7.36 -11.85 2.61
C ARG A 322 8.83 -11.62 2.93
N ALA A 323 9.62 -11.11 1.99
CA ALA A 323 11.04 -10.84 2.22
C ALA A 323 11.24 -9.75 3.29
N GLU A 324 10.53 -8.62 3.17
CA GLU A 324 10.59 -7.51 4.12
C GLU A 324 10.07 -7.92 5.50
N ALA A 325 9.01 -8.73 5.53
CA ALA A 325 8.47 -9.28 6.77
C ALA A 325 9.46 -10.23 7.46
N MET A 326 10.23 -11.03 6.73
CA MET A 326 11.29 -11.88 7.31
C MET A 326 12.44 -11.05 7.90
N ASP A 327 12.82 -9.95 7.24
CA ASP A 327 13.81 -9.02 7.76
C ASP A 327 13.30 -8.33 9.04
N ALA A 328 12.02 -7.95 9.07
CA ALA A 328 11.37 -7.40 10.26
C ALA A 328 11.33 -8.41 11.42
N ILE A 329 10.97 -9.66 11.15
CA ILE A 329 10.99 -10.75 12.16
C ILE A 329 12.40 -10.91 12.75
N THR A 330 13.42 -10.91 11.89
CA THR A 330 14.82 -11.01 12.33
C THR A 330 15.19 -9.84 13.24
N SER A 331 14.77 -8.62 12.87
CA SER A 331 15.00 -7.40 13.64
C SER A 331 14.29 -7.44 15.00
N PHE A 332 13.06 -7.96 15.06
CA PHE A 332 12.35 -8.17 16.33
C PHE A 332 13.08 -9.13 17.27
N GLY A 333 13.65 -10.22 16.75
CA GLY A 333 14.44 -11.15 17.54
C GLY A 333 15.75 -10.54 18.03
N VAL A 334 16.53 -9.93 17.13
CA VAL A 334 17.89 -9.44 17.43
C VAL A 334 17.89 -8.11 18.19
N GLU A 335 17.09 -7.14 17.74
CA GLU A 335 17.13 -5.77 18.28
C GLU A 335 16.18 -5.58 19.46
N LEU A 336 15.02 -6.25 19.44
CA LEU A 336 13.99 -6.08 20.47
C LEU A 336 13.94 -7.25 21.47
N GLY A 337 14.73 -8.30 21.27
CA GLY A 337 14.78 -9.47 22.16
C GLY A 337 13.46 -10.24 22.22
N MET A 338 12.64 -10.16 21.16
CA MET A 338 11.35 -10.85 21.11
C MET A 338 11.54 -12.34 20.79
N ASP A 339 10.69 -13.19 21.38
CA ASP A 339 10.65 -14.61 21.01
C ASP A 339 9.89 -14.80 19.68
N VAL A 340 10.65 -14.79 18.59
CA VAL A 340 10.15 -14.95 17.22
C VAL A 340 10.29 -16.38 16.69
N ASN A 341 10.60 -17.34 17.56
CA ASN A 341 10.78 -18.73 17.15
C ASN A 341 9.49 -19.27 16.51
N GLY A 342 9.60 -19.76 15.28
CA GLY A 342 8.47 -20.27 14.51
C GLY A 342 7.67 -19.23 13.71
N TRP A 343 7.87 -17.92 13.96
CA TRP A 343 7.18 -16.86 13.21
C TRP A 343 7.42 -16.94 11.70
N PRO A 344 8.65 -17.20 11.18
CA PRO A 344 8.87 -17.38 9.75
C PRO A 344 7.99 -18.48 9.11
N ALA A 345 7.81 -19.60 9.82
CA ALA A 345 7.00 -20.71 9.31
C ALA A 345 5.51 -20.35 9.30
N GLU A 346 5.02 -19.67 10.34
CA GLU A 346 3.63 -19.20 10.41
C GLU A 346 3.35 -18.09 9.38
N LEU A 347 4.31 -17.20 9.10
CA LEU A 347 4.20 -16.19 8.04
C LEU A 347 4.02 -16.84 6.66
N ILE A 348 4.80 -17.88 6.34
CA ILE A 348 4.66 -18.61 5.07
C ILE A 348 3.29 -19.26 4.99
N LYS A 349 2.85 -19.96 6.05
CA LYS A 349 1.52 -20.59 6.10
C LYS A 349 0.38 -19.58 5.93
N ALA A 350 0.48 -18.43 6.60
CA ALA A 350 -0.52 -17.36 6.52
C ALA A 350 -0.63 -16.83 5.09
N SER A 351 0.50 -16.55 4.44
CA SER A 351 0.53 -16.09 3.07
C SER A 351 0.00 -17.14 2.07
N ASP A 352 0.38 -18.41 2.23
CA ASP A 352 -0.13 -19.50 1.38
C ASP A 352 -1.64 -19.77 1.62
N TYR A 353 -2.13 -19.51 2.83
CA TYR A 353 -3.56 -19.57 3.14
C TYR A 353 -4.35 -18.42 2.50
N ALA A 354 -3.79 -17.20 2.52
CA ALA A 354 -4.38 -16.05 1.85
C ALA A 354 -4.46 -16.25 0.32
N ASP A 355 -3.44 -16.86 -0.28
CA ASP A 355 -3.46 -17.23 -1.70
C ASP A 355 -4.63 -18.21 -1.99
N ARG A 356 -4.88 -19.19 -1.13
CA ARG A 356 -6.01 -20.12 -1.30
C ARG A 356 -7.36 -19.43 -1.19
N ILE A 357 -7.53 -18.50 -0.25
CA ILE A 357 -8.77 -17.71 -0.10
C ILE A 357 -9.00 -16.87 -1.37
N ALA A 358 -7.99 -16.10 -1.79
CA ALA A 358 -8.09 -15.25 -2.96
C ALA A 358 -8.35 -16.05 -4.25
N ASP A 359 -7.71 -17.21 -4.41
CA ASP A 359 -7.93 -18.10 -5.56
C ASP A 359 -9.33 -18.73 -5.56
N GLY A 360 -9.86 -19.13 -4.39
CA GLY A 360 -11.24 -19.60 -4.27
C GLY A 360 -12.25 -18.53 -4.67
N LEU A 361 -12.18 -17.36 -4.03
CA LEU A 361 -13.07 -16.23 -4.31
C LEU A 361 -12.93 -15.72 -5.75
N SER A 362 -11.71 -15.71 -6.30
CA SER A 362 -11.46 -15.32 -7.68
C SER A 362 -12.12 -16.28 -8.68
N ARG A 363 -12.08 -17.59 -8.42
CA ARG A 363 -12.72 -18.60 -9.29
C ARG A 363 -14.23 -18.51 -9.25
N ASP A 364 -14.80 -18.34 -8.06
CA ASP A 364 -16.25 -18.36 -7.89
C ASP A 364 -16.91 -17.04 -8.30
N TYR A 365 -16.26 -15.90 -8.03
CA TYR A 365 -16.88 -14.58 -8.18
C TYR A 365 -16.08 -13.58 -9.04
N GLY A 366 -14.79 -13.82 -9.27
CA GLY A 366 -13.87 -12.85 -9.86
C GLY A 366 -14.31 -12.33 -11.23
N ALA A 367 -14.86 -13.21 -12.08
CA ALA A 367 -15.34 -12.86 -13.42
C ALA A 367 -16.56 -11.92 -13.43
N PHE A 368 -17.34 -11.88 -12.36
CA PHE A 368 -18.56 -11.06 -12.27
C PHE A 368 -18.31 -9.72 -11.57
N ILE A 369 -17.31 -9.68 -10.70
CA ILE A 369 -17.07 -8.56 -9.81
C ILE A 369 -15.95 -7.66 -10.35
N ILE A 370 -14.95 -8.21 -11.06
CA ILE A 370 -13.77 -7.44 -11.47
C ILE A 370 -13.74 -7.35 -12.98
N ASN A 371 -14.39 -6.30 -13.48
CA ASN A 371 -14.37 -5.99 -14.91
C ASN A 371 -12.96 -5.48 -15.27
N GLY A 372 -12.21 -6.26 -16.06
CA GLY A 372 -10.79 -6.04 -16.41
C GLY A 372 -10.43 -4.74 -17.14
N ASN A 373 -11.30 -3.72 -17.13
CA ASN A 373 -11.11 -2.41 -17.78
C ASN A 373 -10.44 -1.37 -16.87
N LEU A 374 -9.79 -1.78 -15.80
CA LEU A 374 -9.14 -0.86 -14.87
C LEU A 374 -7.88 -0.23 -15.48
N ALA A 375 -7.99 1.02 -15.90
CA ALA A 375 -6.83 1.87 -16.16
C ALA A 375 -6.06 2.11 -14.84
N GLY A 376 -5.05 1.27 -14.56
CA GLY A 376 -4.20 1.35 -13.37
C GLY A 376 -4.64 0.50 -12.17
N GLY A 377 -5.60 -0.43 -12.35
CA GLY A 377 -5.95 -1.41 -11.32
C GLY A 377 -5.18 -2.72 -11.43
N PRO A 378 -5.40 -3.67 -10.50
CA PRO A 378 -4.78 -4.99 -10.54
C PRO A 378 -5.09 -5.69 -11.86
N ALA A 379 -4.09 -6.39 -12.41
CA ALA A 379 -4.19 -7.03 -13.72
C ALA A 379 -5.21 -8.18 -13.77
N ASN A 380 -5.58 -8.73 -12.61
CA ASN A 380 -6.53 -9.83 -12.48
C ASN A 380 -7.28 -9.77 -11.14
N SER A 381 -8.35 -10.56 -11.04
CA SER A 381 -9.20 -10.66 -9.85
C SER A 381 -8.48 -11.19 -8.61
N PHE A 382 -7.54 -12.12 -8.80
CA PHE A 382 -6.77 -12.72 -7.72
C PHE A 382 -5.92 -11.68 -6.97
N ASP A 383 -5.17 -10.84 -7.69
CA ASP A 383 -4.34 -9.78 -7.11
C ASP A 383 -5.19 -8.71 -6.41
N ALA A 384 -6.36 -8.39 -6.98
CA ALA A 384 -7.32 -7.48 -6.35
C ALA A 384 -7.82 -8.02 -5.00
N LEU A 385 -8.15 -9.32 -4.96
CA LEU A 385 -8.66 -9.97 -3.75
C LEU A 385 -7.56 -10.15 -2.70
N LYS A 386 -6.31 -10.41 -3.10
CA LYS A 386 -5.17 -10.41 -2.17
C LYS A 386 -4.94 -9.05 -1.54
N TRP A 387 -4.99 -7.99 -2.35
CA TRP A 387 -4.92 -6.62 -1.82
C TRP A 387 -6.09 -6.36 -0.87
N ALA A 388 -7.32 -6.71 -1.24
CA ALA A 388 -8.49 -6.50 -0.41
C ALA A 388 -8.41 -7.29 0.92
N LEU A 389 -7.88 -8.51 0.90
CA LEU A 389 -7.63 -9.32 2.09
C LEU A 389 -6.73 -8.57 3.08
N CYS A 390 -5.60 -8.03 2.60
CA CYS A 390 -4.72 -7.25 3.45
C CYS A 390 -5.42 -6.02 4.03
N GLN A 391 -6.24 -5.31 3.25
CA GLN A 391 -6.97 -4.15 3.76
C GLN A 391 -7.98 -4.59 4.83
N VAL A 392 -8.82 -5.57 4.55
CA VAL A 392 -9.84 -6.07 5.49
C VAL A 392 -9.19 -6.57 6.79
N ALA A 393 -8.16 -7.41 6.71
CA ALA A 393 -7.48 -7.93 7.90
C ALA A 393 -6.85 -6.83 8.76
N SER A 394 -6.40 -5.74 8.14
CA SER A 394 -5.61 -4.70 8.81
C SER A 394 -6.41 -3.47 9.26
N ARG A 395 -7.65 -3.31 8.76
CA ARG A 395 -8.47 -2.09 8.89
C ARG A 395 -9.91 -2.34 9.28
N ALA A 396 -10.44 -3.54 9.08
CA ALA A 396 -11.83 -3.79 9.38
C ALA A 396 -12.05 -3.80 10.90
N MET A 397 -13.17 -3.22 11.32
CA MET A 397 -13.52 -3.02 12.72
C MET A 397 -14.69 -3.91 13.08
N ALA A 398 -14.62 -4.47 14.29
CA ALA A 398 -15.71 -5.25 14.85
C ALA A 398 -16.94 -4.36 15.09
N GLY A 399 -18.11 -4.93 14.88
CA GLY A 399 -19.37 -4.24 14.91
C GLY A 399 -20.54 -5.04 15.47
N SER A 400 -21.67 -4.38 15.67
CA SER A 400 -22.93 -5.04 15.98
C SER A 400 -23.35 -5.97 14.84
N SER A 401 -23.80 -7.18 15.20
CA SER A 401 -24.30 -8.17 14.24
C SER A 401 -25.46 -7.64 13.38
N LYS A 402 -26.22 -6.66 13.90
CA LYS A 402 -27.29 -5.95 13.20
C LYS A 402 -26.83 -5.27 11.90
N HIS A 403 -25.56 -4.89 11.82
CA HIS A 403 -24.98 -4.19 10.67
C HIS A 403 -23.82 -4.97 10.01
N GLY A 404 -23.62 -6.22 10.42
CA GLY A 404 -22.45 -7.04 10.12
C GLY A 404 -21.41 -6.95 11.24
N ASN A 405 -20.86 -8.11 11.62
CA ASN A 405 -19.90 -8.22 12.71
C ASN A 405 -18.54 -7.57 12.36
N LEU A 406 -18.26 -7.39 11.07
CA LEU A 406 -17.04 -6.77 10.58
C LEU A 406 -17.37 -5.72 9.50
N ARG A 407 -16.74 -4.54 9.57
CA ARG A 407 -17.00 -3.40 8.67
C ARG A 407 -15.73 -2.63 8.35
N LEU A 408 -15.66 -2.00 7.17
CA LEU A 408 -14.64 -0.98 6.89
C LEU A 408 -15.25 0.39 7.12
N ILE A 409 -14.54 1.22 7.87
CA ILE A 409 -15.05 2.48 8.40
C ILE A 409 -14.13 3.60 7.91
N PRO A 410 -14.49 4.27 6.80
CA PRO A 410 -13.63 5.27 6.19
C PRO A 410 -13.22 6.34 7.18
N MET A 411 -11.99 6.87 7.06
CA MET A 411 -11.35 7.85 7.96
C MET A 411 -10.94 7.28 9.32
N LEU A 412 -11.79 6.49 9.99
CA LEU A 412 -11.46 5.91 11.29
C LEU A 412 -10.36 4.86 11.20
N ASP A 413 -10.36 4.05 10.14
CA ASP A 413 -9.36 3.01 9.89
C ASP A 413 -7.98 3.55 9.48
N MET A 414 -7.83 4.87 9.41
CA MET A 414 -6.54 5.54 9.17
C MET A 414 -5.92 6.10 10.45
N VAL A 415 -6.64 6.03 11.57
CA VAL A 415 -6.12 6.45 12.88
C VAL A 415 -5.23 5.35 13.43
N ASN A 416 -4.03 5.72 13.91
CA ASN A 416 -3.04 4.75 14.41
C ASN A 416 -3.33 4.22 15.80
N HIS A 417 -2.64 3.13 16.17
CA HIS A 417 -2.80 2.48 17.46
C HIS A 417 -2.04 3.18 18.61
N ASP A 418 -2.70 3.34 19.75
CA ASP A 418 -2.06 3.59 21.05
C ASP A 418 -2.92 2.96 22.16
N GLN A 419 -2.33 2.13 23.02
CA GLN A 419 -3.04 1.47 24.13
C GLN A 419 -3.72 2.46 25.08
N SER A 420 -3.14 3.64 25.27
CA SER A 420 -3.66 4.67 26.17
C SER A 420 -4.82 5.47 25.58
N ALA A 421 -5.03 5.40 24.26
CA ALA A 421 -6.10 6.13 23.58
C ALA A 421 -7.48 5.46 23.80
N ALA A 422 -8.55 6.21 23.52
CA ALA A 422 -9.88 5.62 23.45
C ALA A 422 -10.01 4.66 22.27
N ALA A 423 -10.84 3.63 22.45
CA ALA A 423 -11.25 2.77 21.36
C ALA A 423 -12.28 3.48 20.46
N PHE A 424 -12.45 2.94 19.26
CA PHE A 424 -13.61 3.28 18.43
C PHE A 424 -14.89 2.83 19.14
N PHE A 425 -15.93 3.66 19.08
CA PHE A 425 -17.21 3.36 19.71
C PHE A 425 -18.31 3.34 18.66
N GLU A 426 -19.05 2.23 18.58
CA GLU A 426 -20.29 2.16 17.81
C GLU A 426 -21.45 2.67 18.67
N ILE A 427 -22.25 3.58 18.13
CA ILE A 427 -23.48 4.04 18.74
C ILE A 427 -24.50 2.90 18.70
N ASN A 428 -24.85 2.38 19.87
CA ASN A 428 -25.91 1.38 20.05
C ASN A 428 -27.13 2.05 20.71
N PRO A 429 -28.34 1.97 20.12
CA PRO A 429 -29.54 2.58 20.69
C PRO A 429 -29.95 1.97 22.05
N ASP A 430 -29.58 0.71 22.32
CA ASP A 430 -30.00 -0.01 23.53
C ASP A 430 -29.10 0.28 24.73
N VAL A 431 -27.91 0.85 24.48
CA VAL A 431 -27.01 1.26 25.55
C VAL A 431 -27.37 2.69 25.88
N GLU A 432 -28.12 2.89 26.98
CA GLU A 432 -28.21 4.20 27.59
C GLU A 432 -26.78 4.66 27.89
N VAL A 433 -26.30 5.57 27.05
CA VAL A 433 -25.04 6.26 27.26
C VAL A 433 -25.29 7.16 28.47
N THR A 434 -25.09 6.60 29.67
CA THR A 434 -25.23 7.24 30.98
C THR A 434 -24.21 8.36 31.21
N GLN A 435 -23.55 8.81 30.14
CA GLN A 435 -22.54 9.84 30.19
C GLN A 435 -23.22 11.20 30.01
N GLU A 436 -23.18 12.03 31.06
CA GLU A 436 -23.49 13.47 31.12
C GLU A 436 -22.72 14.34 30.10
N ASP A 437 -22.10 13.71 29.11
CA ASP A 437 -20.90 14.15 28.42
C ASP A 437 -20.98 13.91 26.91
N LEU A 438 -21.94 13.10 26.44
CA LEU A 438 -22.23 12.96 25.03
C LEU A 438 -23.53 13.73 24.74
N PRO A 439 -23.55 14.65 23.75
CA PRO A 439 -24.80 15.27 23.33
C PRO A 439 -25.79 14.13 23.02
N VAL A 440 -27.04 14.26 23.47
CA VAL A 440 -28.11 13.27 23.26
C VAL A 440 -28.13 12.92 21.77
N LEU A 441 -27.49 11.81 21.44
CA LEU A 441 -27.44 11.30 20.08
C LEU A 441 -28.78 10.60 19.90
N GLU A 442 -29.64 11.17 19.07
CA GLU A 442 -30.94 10.60 18.72
C GLU A 442 -30.79 9.10 18.37
N SER A 443 -31.72 8.29 18.88
CA SER A 443 -31.74 6.83 18.74
C SER A 443 -31.76 6.32 17.29
N GLU A 444 -32.07 7.20 16.32
CA GLU A 444 -32.02 6.91 14.88
C GLU A 444 -30.59 6.67 14.34
N LYS A 445 -29.55 6.93 15.14
CA LYS A 445 -28.14 6.92 14.73
C LYS A 445 -27.40 5.60 15.06
N SER A 446 -28.16 4.52 15.23
CA SER A 446 -27.65 3.14 15.42
C SER A 446 -26.66 2.76 14.33
N GLY A 447 -25.48 2.26 14.72
CA GLY A 447 -24.46 1.75 13.80
C GLY A 447 -23.42 2.76 13.33
N ASP A 448 -23.57 4.03 13.69
CA ASP A 448 -22.55 5.06 13.50
C ASP A 448 -21.33 4.78 14.38
N PHE A 449 -20.14 5.07 13.88
CA PHE A 449 -18.93 5.04 14.70
C PHE A 449 -18.46 6.43 15.04
N ILE A 450 -18.00 6.58 16.28
CA ILE A 450 -17.39 7.81 16.77
C ILE A 450 -15.97 7.55 17.28
N LEU A 451 -15.15 8.58 17.19
CA LEU A 451 -13.86 8.67 17.85
C LEU A 451 -13.76 10.00 18.60
N GLN A 452 -13.28 9.89 19.84
CA GLN A 452 -13.04 11.00 20.74
C GLN A 452 -11.55 11.09 21.07
N SER A 453 -11.04 12.30 21.30
CA SER A 453 -9.69 12.46 21.84
C SER A 453 -9.68 12.25 23.35
N THR A 454 -9.62 10.97 23.73
CA THR A 454 -9.49 10.53 25.12
C THR A 454 -8.19 9.77 25.27
N ARG A 455 -7.43 10.07 26.33
CA ARG A 455 -6.24 9.32 26.75
C ARG A 455 -6.33 8.99 28.23
N HIS A 456 -6.03 7.75 28.60
CA HIS A 456 -6.14 7.25 29.98
C HIS A 456 -7.51 7.55 30.59
N ALA A 457 -8.58 7.30 29.83
CA ALA A 457 -9.97 7.61 30.20
C ALA A 457 -10.26 9.10 30.51
N ARG A 458 -9.36 10.02 30.15
CA ARG A 458 -9.56 11.46 30.29
C ARG A 458 -9.58 12.13 28.93
N ARG A 459 -10.52 13.05 28.73
CA ARG A 459 -10.51 13.92 27.56
C ARG A 459 -9.21 14.70 27.51
N LYS A 460 -8.55 14.67 26.37
CA LYS A 460 -7.30 15.39 26.17
C LYS A 460 -7.40 16.21 24.90
N PRO A 461 -7.26 17.54 24.95
CA PRO A 461 -7.18 18.33 23.73
C PRO A 461 -5.95 17.89 22.93
N LEU A 462 -6.09 17.83 21.61
CA LEU A 462 -4.98 17.55 20.72
C LEU A 462 -4.23 18.86 20.45
N LYS A 463 -2.90 18.83 20.59
CA LYS A 463 -2.06 19.97 20.19
C LYS A 463 -1.91 20.02 18.68
N LEU A 464 -1.60 21.20 18.14
CA LEU A 464 -1.16 21.36 16.76
C LEU A 464 -0.03 20.36 16.43
N GLY A 465 -0.18 19.67 15.31
CA GLY A 465 0.79 18.66 14.85
C GLY A 465 0.83 17.37 15.68
N GLN A 466 -0.02 17.24 16.71
CA GLN A 466 -0.13 15.99 17.47
C GLN A 466 -1.02 15.00 16.73
N GLU A 467 -0.50 13.78 16.59
CA GLU A 467 -1.23 12.66 16.02
C GLU A 467 -2.45 12.26 16.86
N LEU A 468 -3.58 12.08 16.17
CA LEU A 468 -4.76 11.42 16.72
C LEU A 468 -4.51 9.92 16.71
N LEU A 469 -4.66 9.29 17.88
CA LEU A 469 -4.45 7.85 18.07
C LEU A 469 -5.73 7.23 18.64
N ALA A 470 -5.91 5.94 18.39
CA ALA A 470 -7.03 5.14 18.88
C ALA A 470 -6.53 3.78 19.40
N ASN A 471 -7.26 3.18 20.32
CA ASN A 471 -7.01 1.81 20.74
C ASN A 471 -7.81 0.86 19.84
N TYR A 472 -7.13 -0.04 19.11
CA TYR A 472 -7.80 -0.97 18.20
C TYR A 472 -8.60 -2.05 18.95
N ASN A 473 -8.44 -2.16 20.27
CA ASN A 473 -9.20 -3.05 21.14
C ASN A 473 -9.23 -4.51 20.66
N VAL A 474 -8.07 -5.06 20.33
CA VAL A 474 -7.90 -6.49 20.00
C VAL A 474 -7.20 -7.22 21.16
N PRO A 475 -7.90 -7.46 22.29
CA PRO A 475 -7.28 -7.96 23.52
C PRO A 475 -6.63 -9.34 23.35
N GLY A 476 -7.22 -10.20 22.50
CA GLY A 476 -6.78 -11.58 22.28
C GLY A 476 -5.66 -11.75 21.25
N TYR A 477 -5.21 -10.69 20.58
CA TYR A 477 -4.14 -10.82 19.59
C TYR A 477 -2.80 -11.07 20.27
N SER A 478 -2.14 -12.15 19.88
CA SER A 478 -0.74 -12.40 20.19
C SER A 478 0.16 -11.42 19.41
N PRO A 479 1.45 -11.31 19.77
CA PRO A 479 2.36 -10.44 19.03
C PRO A 479 2.49 -10.85 17.55
N LEU A 480 2.41 -12.15 17.26
CA LEU A 480 2.38 -12.68 15.89
C LEU A 480 1.09 -12.29 15.16
N ASP A 481 -0.07 -12.34 15.83
CA ASP A 481 -1.35 -11.96 15.20
C ASP A 481 -1.35 -10.47 14.82
N TRP A 482 -0.81 -9.61 15.68
CA TRP A 482 -0.56 -8.20 15.37
C TRP A 482 0.34 -8.06 14.14
N PHE A 483 1.45 -8.79 14.09
CA PHE A 483 2.36 -8.73 12.95
C PHE A 483 1.70 -9.20 11.64
N LEU A 484 0.99 -10.33 11.66
CA LEU A 484 0.36 -10.91 10.47
C LEU A 484 -0.80 -10.06 9.96
N ASN A 485 -1.71 -9.64 10.85
CA ASN A 485 -2.90 -8.89 10.46
C ASN A 485 -2.62 -7.40 10.26
N MET A 486 -1.80 -6.80 11.12
CA MET A 486 -1.60 -5.35 11.15
C MET A 486 -0.26 -4.91 10.54
N GLY A 487 0.70 -5.82 10.34
CA GLY A 487 2.00 -5.46 9.79
C GLY A 487 2.95 -4.78 10.79
N PHE A 488 2.59 -4.73 12.07
CA PHE A 488 3.43 -4.17 13.13
C PHE A 488 3.14 -4.85 14.47
N VAL A 489 4.05 -4.71 15.44
CA VAL A 489 3.84 -5.14 16.82
C VAL A 489 3.97 -3.93 17.75
N PRO A 490 2.90 -3.55 18.48
CA PRO A 490 2.98 -2.42 19.39
C PRO A 490 3.81 -2.76 20.64
N LEU A 491 4.35 -1.73 21.31
CA LEU A 491 5.32 -1.88 22.40
C LEU A 491 4.79 -2.74 23.55
N GLU A 492 3.54 -2.49 23.91
CA GLU A 492 2.78 -3.18 24.96
C GLU A 492 2.49 -4.65 24.65
N ARG A 493 2.68 -5.07 23.39
CA ARG A 493 2.53 -6.47 22.95
C ARG A 493 3.87 -7.15 22.70
N ARG A 494 5.01 -6.60 23.10
CA ARG A 494 6.32 -7.26 22.94
C ARG A 494 6.56 -8.45 23.88
N GLY A 495 5.56 -8.86 24.66
CA GLY A 495 5.64 -10.00 25.57
C GLY A 495 5.96 -11.32 24.84
N ARG A 496 6.30 -12.36 25.61
CA ARG A 496 6.60 -13.69 25.04
C ARG A 496 5.38 -14.23 24.28
N TRP A 497 5.59 -14.54 23.01
CA TRP A 497 4.61 -15.29 22.23
C TRP A 497 4.60 -16.72 22.75
N VAL A 498 3.41 -17.24 23.05
CA VAL A 498 3.21 -18.65 23.32
C VAL A 498 2.42 -19.19 22.16
N LYS A 499 2.95 -20.20 21.48
CA LYS A 499 2.18 -20.95 20.49
C LYS A 499 0.94 -21.50 21.17
N VAL A 500 -0.23 -20.99 20.80
CA VAL A 500 -1.49 -21.62 21.19
C VAL A 500 -1.57 -22.89 20.36
N ASP A 501 -1.39 -24.04 21.00
CA ASP A 501 -1.67 -25.32 20.35
C ASP A 501 -3.11 -25.28 19.86
N GLY A 502 -3.32 -25.53 18.56
CA GLY A 502 -4.64 -25.42 17.94
C GLY A 502 -5.68 -26.21 18.75
N ALA A 503 -6.74 -25.55 19.20
CA ALA A 503 -7.82 -26.14 19.99
C ALA A 503 -8.61 -27.23 19.24
N LEU A 504 -8.31 -27.43 17.95
CA LEU A 504 -8.87 -28.54 17.18
C LEU A 504 -8.13 -29.83 17.56
N PRO A 505 -8.85 -30.87 18.04
CA PRO A 505 -8.23 -32.16 18.31
C PRO A 505 -7.50 -32.60 17.05
N LYS A 506 -6.19 -32.85 17.17
CA LYS A 506 -5.38 -33.45 16.11
C LYS A 506 -6.12 -34.71 15.68
N THR A 507 -6.80 -34.68 14.54
CA THR A 507 -7.41 -35.87 13.94
C THR A 507 -6.27 -36.88 13.80
N ARG A 508 -6.31 -37.91 14.62
CA ARG A 508 -5.27 -38.92 14.75
C ARG A 508 -5.17 -39.64 13.42
N ALA A 509 -4.20 -39.24 12.59
CA ALA A 509 -3.98 -39.80 11.25
C ALA A 509 -3.53 -41.28 11.28
N ASP A 510 -3.27 -41.84 12.48
CA ASP A 510 -2.78 -43.19 12.69
C ASP A 510 -3.85 -44.17 13.19
N GLN A 511 -5.05 -44.17 12.58
CA GLN A 511 -5.96 -45.32 12.65
C GLN A 511 -6.38 -45.75 11.24
N ARG A 512 -5.43 -46.36 10.53
CA ARG A 512 -5.72 -47.26 9.42
C ARG A 512 -5.57 -48.69 9.94
N SER A 513 -6.60 -49.51 9.70
CA SER A 513 -6.86 -50.89 10.17
C SER A 513 -7.38 -50.92 11.62
N THR A 514 -8.61 -51.33 11.93
CA THR A 514 -9.53 -52.31 11.32
C THR A 514 -10.97 -52.00 11.77
N ALA A 515 -11.93 -51.93 10.85
CA ALA A 515 -13.30 -52.50 10.99
C ALA A 515 -14.28 -51.87 9.99
N SER A 516 -14.89 -52.76 9.22
CA SER A 516 -16.14 -52.60 8.49
C SER A 516 -17.31 -52.18 9.40
N SER A 517 -18.08 -51.18 9.00
CA SER A 517 -19.56 -51.21 8.95
C SER A 517 -20.13 -49.81 8.72
N ALA A 518 -21.32 -49.79 8.12
CA ALA A 518 -22.02 -48.67 7.52
C ALA A 518 -22.38 -47.52 8.49
N GLY A 519 -22.50 -46.31 7.95
CA GLY A 519 -23.12 -45.18 8.65
C GLY A 519 -22.81 -43.83 8.05
N THR A 520 -23.70 -43.34 7.20
CA THR A 520 -23.79 -41.96 6.70
C THR A 520 -23.90 -40.97 7.86
N MET A 521 -23.01 -39.97 7.94
CA MET A 521 -23.33 -38.58 8.35
C MET A 521 -22.19 -37.66 7.89
N ALA A 522 -22.55 -36.64 7.12
CA ALA A 522 -21.68 -35.55 6.73
C ALA A 522 -21.52 -34.60 7.91
N THR A 523 -20.27 -34.34 8.32
CA THR A 523 -19.96 -33.36 9.35
C THR A 523 -19.43 -32.08 8.70
N GLU A 524 -20.15 -31.01 8.97
CA GLU A 524 -19.88 -29.61 8.67
C GLU A 524 -18.56 -29.17 9.33
N VAL A 525 -17.63 -28.62 8.55
CA VAL A 525 -16.40 -27.99 9.06
C VAL A 525 -16.56 -26.48 8.87
N GLY A 526 -17.11 -25.82 9.89
CA GLY A 526 -17.20 -24.37 9.97
C GLY A 526 -15.85 -23.75 10.35
N LEU A 527 -15.38 -22.82 9.52
CA LEU A 527 -14.27 -21.91 9.81
C LEU A 527 -14.80 -20.79 10.72
N GLY A 528 -14.30 -20.72 11.96
CA GLY A 528 -14.63 -19.63 12.88
C GLY A 528 -14.80 -20.10 14.32
N GLY A 529 -13.68 -20.30 15.01
CA GLY A 529 -13.70 -20.53 16.47
C GLY A 529 -14.06 -19.25 17.22
N ALA A 530 -15.36 -18.99 17.39
CA ALA A 530 -15.83 -18.21 18.52
C ALA A 530 -15.76 -19.12 19.76
N VAL A 531 -14.85 -18.84 20.68
CA VAL A 531 -14.85 -19.48 22.01
C VAL A 531 -16.10 -19.01 22.73
N ARG A 532 -17.13 -19.87 22.74
CA ARG A 532 -18.30 -19.73 23.60
C ARG A 532 -17.85 -19.99 25.04
N VAL A 533 -17.67 -18.93 25.81
CA VAL A 533 -17.55 -19.03 27.27
C VAL A 533 -18.96 -19.24 27.81
N ASP A 534 -19.32 -20.48 28.09
CA ASP A 534 -20.50 -20.77 28.89
C ASP A 534 -20.25 -20.25 30.31
N THR A 535 -20.81 -19.10 30.65
CA THR A 535 -20.93 -18.67 32.05
C THR A 535 -21.97 -19.53 32.75
N PRO A 536 -21.61 -20.27 33.82
CA PRO A 536 -22.61 -20.94 34.64
C PRO A 536 -23.50 -19.88 35.32
N GLN A 537 -24.80 -20.16 35.30
CA GLN A 537 -25.83 -19.35 35.94
C GLN A 537 -25.52 -19.17 37.43
N GLY A 538 -25.66 -17.92 37.89
CA GLY A 538 -25.89 -17.59 39.31
C GLY A 538 -24.65 -17.19 40.10
N VAL A 539 -24.20 -15.94 39.96
CA VAL A 539 -23.42 -15.27 41.01
C VAL A 539 -23.92 -13.83 41.18
N LYS A 540 -24.35 -13.51 42.41
CA LYS A 540 -24.71 -12.17 42.88
C LYS A 540 -23.58 -11.18 42.57
N VAL A 541 -23.93 -10.04 42.00
CA VAL A 541 -23.04 -8.87 41.86
C VAL A 541 -22.68 -8.37 43.26
N VAL A 542 -21.47 -8.69 43.72
CA VAL A 542 -20.84 -8.02 44.86
C VAL A 542 -19.98 -6.90 44.31
N ARG A 543 -20.34 -5.67 44.71
CA ARG A 543 -19.70 -4.41 44.36
C ARG A 543 -18.26 -4.39 44.91
N ALA A 544 -17.26 -4.44 44.04
CA ALA A 544 -15.86 -4.32 44.46
C ALA A 544 -15.50 -2.85 44.74
N GLN A 545 -15.03 -2.57 45.95
CA GLN A 545 -14.36 -1.32 46.32
C GLN A 545 -12.92 -1.27 45.78
N PRO A 546 -12.34 -0.08 45.58
CA PRO A 546 -10.99 0.05 45.04
C PRO A 546 -9.93 -0.32 46.08
N VAL A 547 -9.06 -1.27 45.73
CA VAL A 547 -7.89 -1.62 46.54
C VAL A 547 -6.72 -0.71 46.16
N GLN A 548 -6.12 -0.10 47.18
CA GLN A 548 -4.94 0.74 47.13
C GLN A 548 -3.69 -0.04 46.66
N ARG A 549 -2.86 0.63 45.87
CA ARG A 549 -1.48 0.22 45.54
C ARG A 549 -0.62 0.21 46.81
N GLN A 550 -0.04 -0.94 47.13
CA GLN A 550 1.27 -1.04 47.78
C GLN A 550 2.07 -2.16 47.11
N ASP A 551 3.29 -1.77 46.71
CA ASP A 551 4.49 -2.56 46.44
C ASP A 551 4.47 -3.67 45.38
N LEU A 552 5.01 -3.34 44.20
CA LEU A 552 6.08 -4.06 43.47
C LEU A 552 6.62 -3.21 42.32
#